data_AF-A0A6N9C7I1-F1
#
_entry.id   AF-A0A6N9C7I1-F1
#
_cell.length_a   1.000
_cell.length_b   1.000
_cell.length_c   1.000
_cell.angle_alpha   90.00
_cell.angle_beta   90.00
_cell.angle_gamma   90.00
#
_symmetry.space_group_name_H-M   'P 1'
#
loop_
_entity.id
_entity.type
_entity.pdbx_description
1 polymer ?
#
loop_
_entity_poly.entity_id
_entity_poly.type
_entity_poly.pdbx_seq_one_letter_code
_entity_poly.pdbx_strand_id
1 'polypeptide(L)'
;MKLLWITATLLILSTPAFSELTNEDIDKIREVIKQENAVIQSEMVQLELRITQKIQESENRLRSELNAQLNARMGDFTIVFTVTSGGFFILFATILILNVIRGRALIDKKAILVFILSIATALLCLIPTTKAQTRAYTHFRNITCQSITVTDKQGKPAIILDGNNPTANSIVIRDKLDRNAIALYGGSANGISLFHKSNKPRIIMAASEKGQILSIKDRLNREAIMMGSGSQENSINVFRQGRAAGAIAIKDNKGKFQLLLSTHRQAGNIMTINNINTNEPAIDLITHPTLGTNINIHDTTGKIIWNKSATND
;
A
#
# COMPACT_ATOMS: atom_id res chain seq x y z
N MET A 1 16.77 11.51 27.93
CA MET A 1 17.34 12.86 28.16
C MET A 1 17.55 13.18 29.64
N LYS A 2 16.57 13.03 30.54
CA LYS A 2 16.77 13.30 31.98
C LYS A 2 17.88 12.46 32.65
N LEU A 3 18.01 11.18 32.30
CA LEU A 3 19.05 10.29 32.84
C LEU A 3 20.48 10.72 32.45
N LEU A 4 20.65 11.26 31.24
CA LEU A 4 21.94 11.69 30.70
C LEU A 4 22.45 12.98 31.37
N TRP A 5 21.52 13.83 31.80
CA TRP A 5 21.85 15.04 32.54
C TRP A 5 22.25 14.72 33.99
N ILE A 6 21.62 13.73 34.62
CA ILE A 6 21.99 13.32 35.98
C ILE A 6 23.39 12.71 36.02
N THR A 7 23.74 11.83 35.06
CA THR A 7 25.09 11.25 34.98
C THR A 7 26.16 12.29 34.64
N ALA A 8 25.89 13.24 33.74
CA ALA A 8 26.83 14.30 33.42
C ALA A 8 27.07 15.26 34.60
N THR A 9 26.03 15.55 35.39
CA THR A 9 26.15 16.45 36.55
C THR A 9 26.89 15.77 37.72
N LEU A 10 26.67 14.46 37.93
CA LEU A 10 27.44 13.67 38.91
C LEU A 10 28.92 13.56 38.55
N LEU A 11 29.25 13.46 37.25
CA LEU A 11 30.63 13.34 36.77
C LEU A 11 31.43 14.64 36.90
N ILE A 12 30.74 15.79 36.81
CA ILE A 12 31.36 17.11 36.86
C ILE A 12 31.55 17.58 38.32
N LEU A 13 30.64 17.24 39.22
CA LEU A 13 30.73 17.61 40.63
C LEU A 13 31.69 16.73 41.47
N SER A 14 32.20 15.62 40.92
CA SER A 14 33.00 14.65 41.67
C SER A 14 34.51 14.92 41.71
N THR A 15 35.02 15.97 41.04
CA THR A 15 36.48 16.07 40.81
C THR A 15 37.30 16.77 41.91
N PRO A 16 36.78 17.70 42.73
CA PRO A 16 37.50 18.19 43.91
C PRO A 16 36.90 17.73 45.26
N ALA A 17 35.63 17.33 45.32
CA ALA A 17 34.97 16.94 46.58
C ALA A 17 35.31 15.51 47.04
N PHE A 18 35.78 14.65 46.13
CA PHE A 18 36.09 13.24 46.44
C PHE A 18 37.47 13.02 47.08
N SER A 19 38.37 14.02 47.07
CA SER A 19 39.70 13.88 47.69
C SER A 19 39.70 14.03 49.21
N GLU A 20 38.64 14.57 49.80
CA GLU A 20 38.48 14.78 51.26
C GLU A 20 37.50 13.81 51.91
N LEU A 21 36.95 12.87 51.14
CA LEU A 21 35.98 11.89 51.63
C LEU A 21 36.66 10.89 52.58
N THR A 22 36.21 10.87 53.84
CA THR A 22 36.69 9.89 54.82
C THR A 22 36.09 8.51 54.52
N ASN A 23 36.67 7.46 55.09
CA ASN A 23 36.11 6.11 54.96
C ASN A 23 34.66 6.02 55.49
N GLU A 24 34.32 6.81 56.51
CA GLU A 24 32.96 6.88 57.06
C GLU A 24 31.97 7.49 56.05
N ASP A 25 32.37 8.52 55.32
CA ASP A 25 31.55 9.16 54.30
C ASP A 25 31.33 8.22 53.09
N ILE A 26 32.35 7.43 52.74
CA ILE A 26 32.25 6.39 51.70
C ILE A 26 31.23 5.32 52.11
N ASP A 27 31.22 4.89 53.37
CA ASP A 27 30.28 3.88 53.86
C ASP A 27 28.85 4.42 53.93
N LYS A 28 28.65 5.69 54.31
CA LYS A 28 27.33 6.37 54.21
C LYS A 28 26.84 6.45 52.76
N ILE A 29 27.71 6.78 51.81
CA ILE A 29 27.36 6.80 50.38
C ILE A 29 26.97 5.40 49.91
N ARG A 30 27.69 4.34 50.33
CA ARG A 30 27.32 2.96 50.00
C ARG A 30 25.95 2.56 50.55
N GLU A 31 25.65 2.93 51.79
CA GLU A 31 24.33 2.72 52.40
C GLU A 31 23.22 3.39 51.59
N VAL A 32 23.40 4.66 51.20
CA VAL A 32 22.42 5.41 50.37
C VAL A 32 22.25 4.75 49.02
N ILE A 33 23.34 4.40 48.33
CA ILE A 33 23.28 3.70 47.03
C ILE A 33 22.55 2.36 47.17
N LYS A 34 22.78 1.61 48.25
CA LYS A 34 22.12 0.33 48.50
C LYS A 34 20.62 0.51 48.74
N GLN A 35 20.22 1.53 49.50
CA GLN A 35 18.82 1.87 49.72
C GLN A 35 18.12 2.30 48.42
N GLU A 36 18.73 3.20 47.64
CA GLU A 36 18.17 3.64 46.36
C GLU A 36 18.06 2.48 45.36
N ASN A 37 19.05 1.60 45.30
CA ASN A 37 19.01 0.43 44.43
C ASN A 37 17.88 -0.53 44.83
N ALA A 38 17.62 -0.71 46.13
CA ALA A 38 16.49 -1.51 46.61
C ALA A 38 15.13 -0.90 46.21
N VAL A 39 14.99 0.44 46.29
CA VAL A 39 13.78 1.16 45.85
C VAL A 39 13.57 0.97 44.35
N ILE A 40 14.61 1.20 43.54
CA ILE A 40 14.57 1.04 42.08
C ILE A 40 14.19 -0.38 41.69
N GLN A 41 14.77 -1.40 42.34
CA GLN A 41 14.40 -2.79 42.08
C GLN A 41 12.93 -3.07 42.42
N SER A 42 12.42 -2.54 43.52
CA SER A 42 11.01 -2.72 43.90
C SER A 42 10.05 -2.06 42.89
N GLU A 43 10.38 -0.84 42.42
CA GLU A 43 9.59 -0.12 41.44
C GLU A 43 9.60 -0.83 40.09
N MET A 44 10.75 -1.39 39.69
CA MET A 44 10.88 -2.15 38.46
C MET A 44 9.99 -3.40 38.49
N VAL A 45 9.98 -4.15 39.59
CA VAL A 45 9.10 -5.31 39.78
C VAL A 45 7.62 -4.90 39.75
N GLN A 46 7.24 -3.80 40.41
CA GLN A 46 5.87 -3.29 40.36
C GLN A 46 5.45 -2.86 38.95
N LEU A 47 6.37 -2.25 38.19
CA LEU A 47 6.13 -1.84 36.81
C LEU A 47 5.91 -3.06 35.90
N GLU A 48 6.76 -4.08 36.04
CA GLU A 48 6.65 -5.34 35.29
C GLU A 48 5.33 -6.05 35.57
N LEU A 49 4.91 -6.07 36.84
CA LEU A 49 3.63 -6.66 37.25
C LEU A 49 2.44 -5.88 36.67
N ARG A 50 2.49 -4.54 36.69
CA ARG A 50 1.46 -3.67 36.08
C ARG A 50 1.39 -3.84 34.55
N ILE A 51 2.54 -3.99 33.89
CA ILE A 51 2.59 -4.22 32.44
C ILE A 51 1.99 -5.58 32.11
N THR A 52 2.38 -6.63 32.82
CA THR A 52 1.87 -7.99 32.64
C THR A 52 0.34 -8.04 32.83
N GLN A 53 -0.17 -7.36 33.87
CA GLN A 53 -1.61 -7.26 34.10
C GLN A 53 -2.34 -6.56 32.94
N LYS A 54 -1.81 -5.45 32.42
CA LYS A 54 -2.41 -4.74 31.28
C LYS A 54 -2.39 -5.57 29.99
N ILE A 55 -1.32 -6.34 29.77
CA ILE A 55 -1.24 -7.27 28.63
C ILE A 55 -2.36 -8.31 28.77
N GLN A 56 -2.51 -8.93 29.93
CA GLN A 56 -3.51 -9.96 30.15
C GLN A 56 -4.96 -9.42 30.06
N GLU A 57 -5.22 -8.22 30.57
CA GLU A 57 -6.49 -7.51 30.37
C GLU A 57 -6.78 -7.27 28.88
N SER A 58 -5.77 -6.85 28.11
CA SER A 58 -5.92 -6.63 26.66
C SER A 58 -6.18 -7.93 25.89
N GLU A 59 -5.50 -9.03 26.25
CA GLU A 59 -5.73 -10.35 25.66
C GLU A 59 -7.13 -10.88 25.95
N ASN A 60 -7.60 -10.74 27.20
CA ASN A 60 -8.95 -11.14 27.57
C ASN A 60 -10.02 -10.35 26.82
N ARG A 61 -9.81 -9.04 26.65
CA ARG A 61 -10.70 -8.18 25.86
C ARG A 61 -10.72 -8.61 24.39
N LEU A 62 -9.56 -8.84 23.77
CA LEU A 62 -9.47 -9.29 22.39
C LEU A 62 -10.09 -10.68 22.18
N ARG A 63 -9.88 -11.63 23.10
CA ARG A 63 -10.53 -12.94 23.05
C ARG A 63 -12.04 -12.85 23.17
N SER A 64 -12.54 -11.99 24.06
CA SER A 64 -13.98 -11.76 24.21
C SER A 64 -14.59 -11.18 22.94
N GLU A 65 -13.93 -10.18 22.34
CA GLU A 65 -14.38 -9.54 21.10
C GLU A 65 -14.34 -10.51 19.92
N LEU A 66 -13.28 -11.32 19.81
CA LEU A 66 -13.16 -12.37 18.78
C LEU A 66 -14.26 -13.42 18.93
N ASN A 67 -14.53 -13.90 20.15
CA ASN A 67 -15.60 -14.87 20.39
C ASN A 67 -16.99 -14.30 20.09
N ALA A 68 -17.24 -13.03 20.43
CA ALA A 68 -18.48 -12.35 20.09
C ALA A 68 -18.66 -12.25 18.56
N GLN A 69 -17.59 -11.90 17.83
CA GLN A 69 -17.62 -11.87 16.36
C GLN A 69 -17.80 -13.26 15.76
N LEU A 70 -17.17 -14.30 16.31
CA LEU A 70 -17.28 -15.66 15.81
C LEU A 70 -18.70 -16.21 16.01
N ASN A 71 -19.30 -15.95 17.17
CA ASN A 71 -20.70 -16.32 17.46
C ASN A 71 -21.68 -15.59 16.53
N ALA A 72 -21.46 -14.30 16.27
CA ALA A 72 -22.27 -13.55 15.31
C ALA A 72 -22.15 -14.14 13.89
N ARG A 73 -20.93 -14.45 13.45
CA ARG A 73 -20.67 -15.06 12.12
C ARG A 73 -21.22 -16.47 11.98
N MET A 74 -21.18 -17.28 13.04
CA MET A 74 -21.79 -18.61 13.04
C MET A 74 -23.31 -18.54 12.85
N GLY A 75 -23.97 -17.56 13.49
CA GLY A 75 -25.40 -17.30 13.28
C GLY A 75 -25.73 -16.97 11.81
N ASP A 76 -24.93 -16.10 11.19
CA ASP A 76 -25.07 -15.76 9.77
C ASP A 76 -24.83 -16.97 8.85
N PHE A 77 -23.86 -17.83 9.18
CA PHE A 77 -23.56 -19.03 8.42
C PHE A 77 -24.69 -20.07 8.48
N THR A 78 -25.31 -20.26 9.65
CA THR A 78 -26.49 -21.11 9.80
C THR A 78 -27.63 -20.63 8.91
N ILE A 79 -27.86 -19.31 8.84
CA ILE A 79 -28.88 -18.73 7.96
C ILE A 79 -28.59 -19.07 6.50
N VAL A 80 -27.35 -18.85 6.02
CA VAL A 80 -26.95 -19.17 4.64
C VAL A 80 -27.15 -20.65 4.34
N PHE A 81 -26.72 -21.55 5.22
CA PHE A 81 -26.89 -22.99 5.04
C PHE A 81 -28.38 -23.39 4.94
N THR A 82 -29.25 -22.78 5.75
CA THR A 82 -30.72 -22.95 5.64
C THR A 82 -31.26 -22.45 4.30
N VAL A 83 -30.73 -21.35 3.74
CA VAL A 83 -31.13 -20.84 2.41
C VAL A 83 -30.74 -21.80 1.30
N THR A 84 -29.48 -22.25 1.29
CA THR A 84 -28.94 -23.07 0.20
C THR A 84 -29.58 -24.45 0.19
N SER A 85 -29.80 -25.03 1.38
CA SER A 85 -30.53 -26.30 1.51
C SER A 85 -32.00 -26.14 1.12
N GLY A 86 -32.68 -25.05 1.51
CA GLY A 86 -34.04 -24.74 1.09
C GLY A 86 -34.21 -24.62 -0.43
N GLY A 87 -33.28 -23.98 -1.12
CA GLY A 87 -33.26 -23.90 -2.58
C GLY A 87 -33.12 -25.28 -3.26
N PHE A 88 -32.30 -26.16 -2.69
CA PHE A 88 -32.13 -27.53 -3.16
C PHE A 88 -33.43 -28.35 -3.00
N PHE A 89 -34.13 -28.18 -1.88
CA PHE A 89 -35.44 -28.81 -1.64
C PHE A 89 -36.51 -28.34 -2.63
N ILE A 90 -36.54 -27.06 -2.99
CA ILE A 90 -37.47 -26.52 -4.00
C ILE A 90 -37.14 -27.09 -5.38
N LEU A 91 -35.87 -27.19 -5.75
CA LEU A 91 -35.44 -27.80 -7.00
C LEU A 91 -35.86 -29.28 -7.06
N PHE A 92 -35.64 -30.03 -5.98
CA PHE A 92 -36.02 -31.44 -5.88
C PHE A 92 -37.54 -31.63 -5.96
N ALA A 93 -38.32 -30.78 -5.26
CA ALA A 93 -39.78 -30.77 -5.36
C ALA A 93 -40.24 -30.45 -6.79
N THR A 94 -39.57 -29.53 -7.49
CA THR A 94 -39.87 -29.17 -8.88
C THR A 94 -39.60 -30.32 -9.85
N ILE A 95 -38.50 -31.06 -9.64
CA ILE A 95 -38.19 -32.27 -10.42
C ILE A 95 -39.25 -33.36 -10.20
N LEU A 96 -39.69 -33.54 -8.95
CA LEU A 96 -40.80 -34.46 -8.63
C LEU A 96 -42.10 -34.05 -9.34
N ILE A 97 -42.47 -32.76 -9.34
CA ILE A 97 -43.62 -32.23 -10.08
C ILE A 97 -43.51 -32.53 -11.57
N LEU A 98 -42.36 -32.23 -12.19
CA LEU A 98 -42.13 -32.47 -13.60
C LEU A 98 -42.24 -33.95 -13.97
N ASN A 99 -41.78 -34.85 -13.09
CA ASN A 99 -41.90 -36.30 -13.31
C ASN A 99 -43.34 -36.80 -13.16
N VAL A 100 -44.13 -36.22 -12.25
CA VAL A 100 -45.58 -36.50 -12.10
C VAL A 100 -46.37 -36.01 -13.32
N ILE A 101 -46.10 -34.79 -13.80
CA ILE A 101 -46.76 -34.21 -14.99
C ILE A 101 -46.44 -35.00 -16.26
N ARG A 102 -45.21 -35.55 -16.36
CA ARG A 102 -44.79 -36.37 -17.51
C ARG A 102 -45.42 -37.77 -17.54
N GLY A 103 -46.42 -38.05 -16.71
CA GLY A 103 -47.28 -39.23 -16.86
C GLY A 103 -46.61 -40.56 -16.54
N ARG A 104 -45.49 -40.56 -15.80
CA ARG A 104 -44.96 -41.79 -15.21
C ARG A 104 -45.81 -42.12 -13.99
N ALA A 105 -46.72 -43.06 -14.18
CA ALA A 105 -47.66 -43.56 -13.19
C ALA A 105 -46.98 -43.90 -11.86
N LEU A 106 -47.47 -43.27 -10.78
CA LEU A 106 -47.71 -43.84 -9.45
C LEU A 106 -48.12 -42.67 -8.53
N ILE A 107 -49.37 -42.22 -8.66
CA ILE A 107 -49.94 -41.28 -7.70
C ILE A 107 -50.67 -42.10 -6.62
N ASP A 108 -49.87 -42.67 -5.72
CA ASP A 108 -50.39 -43.07 -4.41
C ASP A 108 -50.78 -41.78 -3.66
N LYS A 109 -51.97 -41.75 -3.03
CA LYS A 109 -52.45 -40.60 -2.23
C LYS A 109 -51.42 -40.16 -1.18
N LYS A 110 -50.57 -41.08 -0.72
CA LYS A 110 -49.45 -40.79 0.19
C LYS A 110 -48.39 -39.89 -0.42
N ALA A 111 -48.10 -40.02 -1.72
CA ALA A 111 -47.13 -39.18 -2.43
C ALA A 111 -47.62 -37.73 -2.58
N ILE A 112 -48.92 -37.53 -2.83
CA ILE A 112 -49.54 -36.20 -2.84
C ILE A 112 -49.48 -35.56 -1.44
N LEU A 113 -49.77 -36.33 -0.39
CA LEU A 113 -49.72 -35.83 0.99
C LEU A 113 -48.30 -35.39 1.38
N VAL A 114 -47.29 -36.21 1.07
CA VAL A 114 -45.88 -35.87 1.31
C VAL A 114 -45.48 -34.62 0.51
N PHE A 115 -45.96 -34.50 -0.73
CA PHE A 115 -45.70 -33.35 -1.58
C PHE A 115 -46.31 -32.05 -1.03
N ILE A 116 -47.57 -32.07 -0.60
CA ILE A 116 -48.24 -30.91 0.03
C ILE A 116 -47.54 -30.55 1.34
N LEU A 117 -47.13 -31.54 2.14
CA LEU A 117 -46.39 -31.31 3.38
C LEU A 117 -45.00 -30.69 3.10
N SER A 118 -44.35 -31.11 2.02
CA SER A 118 -43.05 -30.58 1.58
C SER A 118 -43.16 -29.11 1.14
N ILE A 119 -44.21 -28.78 0.38
CA ILE A 119 -44.49 -27.39 -0.03
C ILE A 119 -44.87 -26.53 1.17
N ALA A 120 -45.72 -27.03 2.07
CA ALA A 120 -46.11 -26.29 3.28
C ALA A 120 -44.89 -26.01 4.19
N THR A 121 -44.00 -27.00 4.35
CA THR A 121 -42.75 -26.85 5.12
C THR A 121 -41.80 -25.85 4.43
N ALA A 122 -41.67 -25.90 3.10
CA ALA A 122 -40.87 -24.94 2.33
C ALA A 122 -41.42 -23.51 2.43
N LEU A 123 -42.74 -23.34 2.36
CA LEU A 123 -43.41 -22.04 2.52
C LEU A 123 -43.27 -21.48 3.93
N LEU A 124 -43.39 -22.32 4.97
CA LEU A 124 -43.16 -21.92 6.37
C LEU A 124 -41.70 -21.46 6.59
N CYS A 125 -40.73 -22.05 5.89
CA CYS A 125 -39.33 -21.62 5.91
C CYS A 125 -39.05 -20.31 5.12
N LEU A 126 -39.94 -19.91 4.20
CA LEU A 126 -39.78 -18.74 3.34
C LEU A 126 -40.42 -17.44 3.90
N ILE A 127 -41.40 -17.55 4.79
CA ILE A 127 -42.17 -16.40 5.29
C ILE A 127 -41.36 -15.46 6.24
N PRO A 128 -40.46 -15.92 7.12
CA PRO A 128 -39.65 -15.02 7.96
C PRO A 128 -38.41 -14.47 7.26
N THR A 129 -37.97 -15.10 6.17
CA THR A 129 -36.60 -14.95 5.67
C THR A 129 -36.40 -13.76 4.76
N THR A 130 -37.43 -13.24 4.07
CA THR A 130 -37.22 -12.17 3.09
C THR A 130 -36.74 -10.84 3.70
N LYS A 131 -37.39 -10.33 4.75
CA LYS A 131 -36.96 -9.06 5.39
C LYS A 131 -35.67 -9.21 6.22
N ALA A 132 -35.49 -10.35 6.88
CA ALA A 132 -34.30 -10.63 7.68
C ALA A 132 -33.08 -10.92 6.78
N GLN A 133 -33.23 -11.64 5.66
CA GLN A 133 -32.16 -11.91 4.70
C GLN A 133 -31.75 -10.67 3.92
N THR A 134 -32.67 -9.80 3.49
CA THR A 134 -32.25 -8.55 2.83
C THR A 134 -31.44 -7.69 3.80
N ARG A 135 -31.85 -7.61 5.08
CA ARG A 135 -31.08 -6.91 6.11
C ARG A 135 -29.75 -7.59 6.42
N ALA A 136 -29.70 -8.91 6.56
CA ALA A 136 -28.49 -9.67 6.82
C ALA A 136 -27.51 -9.64 5.64
N TYR A 137 -27.99 -9.68 4.40
CA TYR A 137 -27.14 -9.56 3.20
C TYR A 137 -26.56 -8.15 3.05
N THR A 138 -27.36 -7.11 3.34
CA THR A 138 -26.88 -5.72 3.34
C THR A 138 -25.91 -5.47 4.50
N HIS A 139 -26.16 -6.06 5.67
CA HIS A 139 -25.25 -6.01 6.81
C HIS A 139 -23.97 -6.80 6.55
N PHE A 140 -24.04 -8.00 5.99
CA PHE A 140 -22.87 -8.83 5.67
C PHE A 140 -21.97 -8.13 4.66
N ARG A 141 -22.55 -7.51 3.62
CA ARG A 141 -21.81 -6.66 2.67
C ARG A 141 -21.12 -5.48 3.36
N ASN A 142 -21.74 -4.89 4.38
CA ASN A 142 -21.17 -3.79 5.17
C ASN A 142 -20.18 -4.27 6.27
N ILE A 143 -20.26 -5.53 6.71
CA ILE A 143 -19.42 -6.16 7.75
C ILE A 143 -18.16 -6.81 7.16
N THR A 144 -18.15 -7.22 5.89
CA THR A 144 -16.90 -7.43 5.16
C THR A 144 -16.19 -6.08 5.06
N CYS A 145 -15.28 -5.79 6.00
CA CYS A 145 -14.59 -4.51 6.19
C CYS A 145 -14.28 -3.82 4.86
N GLN A 146 -15.20 -2.95 4.47
CA GLN A 146 -15.14 -2.16 3.26
C GLN A 146 -14.03 -1.11 3.36
N SER A 147 -13.75 -0.68 4.59
CA SER A 147 -12.58 0.12 4.91
C SER A 147 -12.06 -0.19 6.32
N ILE A 148 -10.75 -0.22 6.50
CA ILE A 148 -10.10 -0.27 7.82
C ILE A 148 -9.49 1.10 8.07
N THR A 149 -9.87 1.76 9.17
CA THR A 149 -9.32 3.07 9.55
C THR A 149 -8.57 2.97 10.87
N VAL A 150 -7.31 3.38 10.90
CA VAL A 150 -6.53 3.59 12.12
C VAL A 150 -6.57 5.07 12.45
N THR A 151 -6.94 5.43 13.68
CA THR A 151 -7.03 6.82 14.14
C THR A 151 -5.83 7.24 14.99
N ASP A 152 -5.54 8.55 15.03
CA ASP A 152 -4.58 9.14 15.96
C ASP A 152 -5.14 9.28 17.40
N LYS A 153 -4.34 9.85 18.31
CA LYS A 153 -4.73 10.06 19.72
C LYS A 153 -5.89 11.06 19.88
N GLN A 154 -6.19 11.84 18.85
CA GLN A 154 -7.27 12.81 18.78
C GLN A 154 -8.52 12.23 18.10
N GLY A 155 -8.51 10.96 17.72
CA GLY A 155 -9.61 10.29 17.02
C GLY A 155 -9.69 10.60 15.52
N LYS A 156 -8.67 11.24 14.93
CA LYS A 156 -8.65 11.56 13.49
C LYS A 156 -8.09 10.41 12.67
N PRO A 157 -8.60 10.12 11.45
CA PRO A 157 -8.06 9.09 10.57
C PRO A 157 -6.58 9.35 10.21
N ALA A 158 -5.71 8.40 10.56
CA ALA A 158 -4.29 8.42 10.26
C ALA A 158 -3.92 7.48 9.10
N ILE A 159 -4.51 6.28 9.07
CA ILE A 159 -4.37 5.30 7.98
C ILE A 159 -5.75 4.85 7.56
N ILE A 160 -6.05 4.91 6.27
CA ILE A 160 -7.32 4.45 5.69
C ILE A 160 -6.98 3.40 4.66
N LEU A 161 -7.40 2.16 4.86
CA LEU A 161 -7.50 1.14 3.82
C LEU A 161 -8.94 1.15 3.32
N ASP A 162 -9.16 1.45 2.05
CA ASP A 162 -10.49 1.50 1.44
C ASP A 162 -10.54 0.52 0.26
N GLY A 163 -11.33 -0.54 0.41
CA GLY A 163 -11.62 -1.54 -0.62
C GLY A 163 -12.97 -1.33 -1.29
N ASN A 164 -13.65 -0.22 -0.98
CA ASN A 164 -15.02 0.05 -1.33
C ASN A 164 -15.18 1.03 -2.49
N ASN A 165 -14.09 1.68 -2.87
CA ASN A 165 -14.08 2.53 -4.03
C ASN A 165 -14.14 1.65 -5.29
N PRO A 166 -15.24 1.68 -6.06
CA PRO A 166 -15.47 0.80 -7.20
C PRO A 166 -14.47 1.03 -8.34
N THR A 167 -13.67 2.08 -8.27
CA THR A 167 -12.65 2.42 -9.26
C THR A 167 -11.22 2.08 -8.82
N ALA A 168 -10.96 1.93 -7.50
CA ALA A 168 -9.64 1.60 -7.00
C ALA A 168 -9.59 1.25 -5.50
N ASN A 169 -8.90 0.16 -5.13
CA ASN A 169 -8.50 -0.08 -3.73
C ASN A 169 -7.39 0.90 -3.34
N SER A 170 -7.42 1.48 -2.14
CA SER A 170 -6.37 2.42 -1.72
C SER A 170 -5.97 2.30 -0.26
N ILE A 171 -4.72 2.68 0.03
CA ILE A 171 -4.16 2.86 1.37
C ILE A 171 -3.66 4.30 1.46
N VAL A 172 -4.21 5.10 2.35
CA VAL A 172 -3.84 6.52 2.50
C VAL A 172 -3.31 6.77 3.91
N ILE A 173 -2.14 7.39 3.99
CA ILE A 173 -1.53 7.89 5.23
C ILE A 173 -1.71 9.41 5.27
N ARG A 174 -2.30 9.92 6.35
CA ARG A 174 -2.52 11.35 6.56
C ARG A 174 -1.56 11.94 7.58
N ASP A 175 -1.30 13.24 7.45
CA ASP A 175 -0.56 14.01 8.44
C ASP A 175 -1.48 14.53 9.57
N LYS A 176 -0.87 15.19 10.57
CA LYS A 176 -1.60 15.74 11.74
C LYS A 176 -2.65 16.81 11.39
N LEU A 177 -2.59 17.36 10.18
CA LEU A 177 -3.52 18.38 9.68
C LEU A 177 -4.57 17.76 8.74
N ASP A 178 -4.73 16.43 8.75
CA ASP A 178 -5.69 15.68 7.94
C ASP A 178 -5.44 15.79 6.42
N ARG A 179 -4.19 16.05 6.02
CA ARG A 179 -3.78 16.09 4.61
C ARG A 179 -3.18 14.75 4.22
N ASN A 180 -3.32 14.36 2.96
CA ASN A 180 -2.63 13.17 2.46
C ASN A 180 -1.12 13.43 2.53
N ALA A 181 -0.37 12.45 3.03
CA ALA A 181 1.08 12.42 3.01
C ALA A 181 1.57 11.39 1.99
N ILE A 182 0.97 10.19 2.03
CA ILE A 182 1.26 9.06 1.14
C ILE A 182 -0.06 8.42 0.74
N ALA A 183 -0.22 8.07 -0.52
CA ALA A 183 -1.31 7.21 -0.98
C ALA A 183 -0.77 6.07 -1.85
N LEU A 184 -1.20 4.86 -1.57
CA LEU A 184 -1.07 3.70 -2.45
C LEU A 184 -2.45 3.44 -3.03
N TYR A 185 -2.55 3.19 -4.32
CA TYR A 185 -3.82 2.93 -4.99
C TYR A 185 -3.65 1.86 -6.05
N GLY A 186 -4.67 1.04 -6.24
CA GLY A 186 -4.74 0.02 -7.28
C GLY A 186 -6.04 0.12 -8.06
N GLY A 187 -5.97 0.02 -9.38
CA GLY A 187 -7.09 0.24 -10.30
C GLY A 187 -6.63 0.01 -11.74
N SER A 188 -6.99 0.91 -12.67
CA SER A 188 -6.44 0.87 -14.05
C SER A 188 -4.92 1.07 -14.10
N ALA A 189 -4.34 1.64 -13.04
CA ALA A 189 -2.92 1.65 -12.77
C ALA A 189 -2.71 1.48 -11.26
N ASN A 190 -1.71 0.67 -10.90
CA ASN A 190 -1.27 0.52 -9.52
C ASN A 190 -0.19 1.56 -9.25
N GLY A 191 -0.29 2.33 -8.17
CA GLY A 191 0.66 3.42 -7.93
C GLY A 191 0.78 3.89 -6.50
N ILE A 192 1.80 4.71 -6.30
CA ILE A 192 2.15 5.38 -5.06
C ILE A 192 2.30 6.87 -5.34
N SER A 193 1.69 7.70 -4.50
CA SER A 193 1.81 9.16 -4.56
C SER A 193 2.29 9.73 -3.23
N LEU A 194 3.28 10.62 -3.29
CA LEU A 194 3.76 11.42 -2.16
C LEU A 194 3.25 12.85 -2.30
N PHE A 195 2.66 13.38 -1.24
CA PHE A 195 1.97 14.66 -1.25
C PHE A 195 2.76 15.75 -0.56
N HIS A 196 2.68 16.97 -1.10
CA HIS A 196 3.18 18.17 -0.46
C HIS A 196 2.21 18.65 0.64
N LYS A 197 2.70 19.54 1.52
CA LYS A 197 1.89 20.26 2.53
C LYS A 197 0.66 20.99 1.96
N SER A 198 0.63 21.26 0.66
CA SER A 198 -0.51 21.84 -0.05
C SER A 198 -1.53 20.80 -0.53
N ASN A 199 -1.42 19.55 -0.07
CA ASN A 199 -2.24 18.40 -0.48
C ASN A 199 -2.21 18.10 -1.99
N LYS A 200 -1.12 18.47 -2.69
CA LYS A 200 -0.91 18.17 -4.10
C LYS A 200 0.15 17.08 -4.24
N PRO A 201 -0.05 16.04 -5.07
CA PRO A 201 0.95 15.01 -5.31
C PRO A 201 2.19 15.62 -5.98
N ARG A 202 3.37 15.26 -5.49
CA ARG A 202 4.67 15.71 -6.02
C ARG A 202 5.48 14.62 -6.63
N ILE A 203 5.38 13.41 -6.09
CA ILE A 203 6.06 12.24 -6.64
C ILE A 203 4.98 11.21 -6.89
N ILE A 204 4.89 10.74 -8.12
CA ILE A 204 3.88 9.77 -8.56
C ILE A 204 4.65 8.63 -9.22
N MET A 205 4.52 7.44 -8.66
CA MET A 205 4.99 6.20 -9.25
C MET A 205 3.76 5.39 -9.65
N ALA A 206 3.63 5.03 -10.92
CA ALA A 206 2.48 4.27 -11.39
C ALA A 206 2.95 3.19 -12.37
N ALA A 207 2.34 2.02 -12.28
CA ALA A 207 2.52 0.91 -13.19
C ALA A 207 1.15 0.55 -13.80
N SER A 208 1.13 0.42 -15.11
CA SER A 208 -0.04 0.03 -15.90
C SER A 208 0.38 -0.94 -16.99
N GLU A 209 -0.59 -1.54 -17.67
CA GLU A 209 -0.34 -2.36 -18.86
C GLU A 209 0.38 -1.59 -19.98
N LYS A 210 0.23 -0.26 -20.01
CA LYS A 210 0.88 0.61 -20.99
C LYS A 210 2.32 0.98 -20.63
N GLY A 211 2.76 0.68 -19.40
CA GLY A 211 4.09 1.00 -18.91
C GLY A 211 4.13 1.48 -17.46
N GLN A 212 5.35 1.72 -16.98
CA GLN A 212 5.65 2.30 -15.68
C GLN A 212 6.08 3.76 -15.82
N ILE A 213 5.67 4.61 -14.87
CA ILE A 213 5.96 6.04 -14.87
C ILE A 213 6.40 6.44 -13.45
N LEU A 214 7.46 7.24 -13.38
CA LEU A 214 7.83 8.04 -12.21
C LEU A 214 7.81 9.53 -12.61
N SER A 215 6.82 10.26 -12.12
CA SER A 215 6.66 11.70 -12.29
C SER A 215 7.05 12.45 -11.01
N ILE A 216 7.84 13.51 -11.17
CA ILE A 216 8.19 14.47 -10.14
C ILE A 216 7.70 15.84 -10.59
N LYS A 217 6.88 16.48 -9.76
CA LYS A 217 6.26 17.79 -10.03
C LYS A 217 6.91 18.92 -9.26
N ASP A 218 6.98 20.08 -9.89
CA ASP A 218 7.46 21.33 -9.29
C ASP A 218 6.49 21.91 -8.25
N ARG A 219 6.85 23.03 -7.62
CA ARG A 219 6.00 23.71 -6.62
C ARG A 219 4.66 24.20 -7.18
N LEU A 220 4.57 24.45 -8.49
CA LEU A 220 3.34 24.88 -9.17
C LEU A 220 2.51 23.68 -9.69
N ASN A 221 2.92 22.44 -9.37
CA ASN A 221 2.25 21.21 -9.80
C ASN A 221 2.39 20.91 -11.31
N ARG A 222 3.45 21.42 -11.93
CA ARG A 222 3.83 21.08 -13.31
C ARG A 222 4.84 19.95 -13.27
N GLU A 223 4.91 19.14 -14.33
CA GLU A 223 5.99 18.15 -14.47
C GLU A 223 7.35 18.86 -14.43
N ALA A 224 8.28 18.28 -13.67
CA ALA A 224 9.68 18.70 -13.59
C ALA A 224 10.59 17.58 -14.10
N ILE A 225 10.29 16.33 -13.74
CA ILE A 225 10.97 15.14 -14.25
C ILE A 225 9.92 14.07 -14.48
N MET A 226 9.95 13.41 -15.63
CA MET A 226 9.11 12.25 -15.92
C MET A 226 9.98 11.15 -16.49
N MET A 227 10.05 10.04 -15.78
CA MET A 227 10.67 8.82 -16.25
C MET A 227 9.58 7.84 -16.64
N GLY A 228 9.64 7.30 -17.85
CA GLY A 228 8.69 6.34 -18.37
C GLY A 228 9.41 5.09 -18.85
N SER A 229 8.81 3.93 -18.64
CA SER A 229 9.23 2.65 -19.19
C SER A 229 8.02 2.02 -19.84
N GLY A 230 8.06 1.87 -21.17
CA GLY A 230 7.03 1.23 -21.97
C GLY A 230 7.60 0.03 -22.72
N SER A 231 6.73 -0.71 -23.40
CA SER A 231 7.10 -1.90 -24.17
C SER A 231 8.08 -1.64 -25.32
N GLN A 232 8.18 -0.39 -25.79
CA GLN A 232 9.03 0.00 -26.92
C GLN A 232 10.02 1.12 -26.58
N GLU A 233 9.82 1.83 -25.48
CA GLU A 233 10.57 3.05 -25.18
C GLU A 233 10.71 3.25 -23.68
N ASN A 234 11.94 3.52 -23.24
CA ASN A 234 12.26 4.03 -21.92
C ASN A 234 12.70 5.48 -22.09
N SER A 235 12.16 6.41 -21.32
CA SER A 235 12.54 7.83 -21.42
C SER A 235 12.68 8.50 -20.07
N ILE A 236 13.56 9.48 -20.01
CA ILE A 236 13.74 10.44 -18.93
C ILE A 236 13.56 11.82 -19.55
N ASN A 237 12.47 12.48 -19.20
CA ASN A 237 12.13 13.82 -19.66
C ASN A 237 12.31 14.79 -18.50
N VAL A 238 13.10 15.84 -18.70
CA VAL A 238 13.29 16.94 -17.76
C VAL A 238 12.55 18.15 -18.30
N PHE A 239 11.75 18.78 -17.44
CA PHE A 239 10.94 19.93 -17.77
C PHE A 239 11.41 21.16 -16.99
N ARG A 240 11.41 22.32 -17.64
CA ARG A 240 11.64 23.62 -17.01
C ARG A 240 10.39 24.47 -17.22
N GLN A 241 9.77 24.88 -16.11
CA GLN A 241 8.55 25.69 -16.12
C GLN A 241 7.37 25.03 -16.89
N GLY A 242 7.31 23.70 -16.90
CA GLY A 242 6.27 22.94 -17.60
C GLY A 242 6.51 22.73 -19.09
N ARG A 243 7.68 23.14 -19.62
CA ARG A 243 8.10 22.85 -20.99
C ARG A 243 9.27 21.86 -21.00
N ALA A 244 9.30 20.95 -21.96
CA ALA A 244 10.38 19.96 -22.07
C ALA A 244 11.73 20.66 -22.26
N ALA A 245 12.58 20.60 -21.24
CA ALA A 245 13.91 21.23 -21.21
C ALA A 245 14.96 20.31 -21.84
N GLY A 246 14.83 19.01 -21.61
CA GLY A 246 15.61 17.99 -22.26
C GLY A 246 14.97 16.62 -22.12
N ALA A 247 15.30 15.71 -23.02
CA ALA A 247 14.83 14.33 -22.98
C ALA A 247 15.97 13.39 -23.35
N ILE A 248 16.06 12.29 -22.62
CA ILE A 248 16.88 11.13 -22.95
C ILE A 248 15.91 9.98 -23.16
N ALA A 249 15.85 9.40 -24.35
CA ALA A 249 15.04 8.21 -24.59
C ALA A 249 15.91 7.07 -25.13
N ILE A 250 15.66 5.86 -24.66
CA ILE A 250 16.22 4.63 -25.19
C ILE A 250 15.06 3.85 -25.79
N LYS A 251 15.05 3.74 -27.12
CA LYS A 251 14.04 2.99 -27.85
C LYS A 251 14.60 1.64 -28.29
N ASP A 252 13.84 0.58 -28.07
CA ASP A 252 14.09 -0.70 -28.72
C ASP A 252 13.33 -0.72 -30.05
N ASN A 253 14.09 -0.80 -31.15
CA ASN A 253 13.54 -0.98 -32.48
C ASN A 253 14.08 -2.28 -33.08
N LYS A 254 13.39 -3.39 -32.81
CA LYS A 254 13.72 -4.72 -33.34
C LYS A 254 15.14 -5.18 -32.98
N GLY A 255 15.57 -4.97 -31.73
CA GLY A 255 16.89 -5.36 -31.23
C GLY A 255 17.99 -4.32 -31.47
N LYS A 256 17.63 -3.11 -31.91
CA LYS A 256 18.54 -1.96 -32.01
C LYS A 256 18.18 -0.92 -30.96
N PHE A 257 19.19 -0.45 -30.21
CA PHE A 257 19.01 0.59 -29.19
C PHE A 257 19.25 1.97 -29.80
N GLN A 258 18.25 2.84 -29.74
CA GLN A 258 18.37 4.24 -30.17
C GLN A 258 18.39 5.14 -28.94
N LEU A 259 19.46 5.93 -28.77
CA LEU A 259 19.57 6.96 -27.74
C LEU A 259 19.16 8.32 -28.33
N LEU A 260 17.98 8.81 -27.96
CA LEU A 260 17.49 10.12 -28.35
C LEU A 260 17.91 11.16 -27.31
N LEU A 261 18.66 12.19 -27.71
CA LEU A 261 19.02 13.33 -26.86
C LEU A 261 18.38 14.59 -27.43
N SER A 262 17.35 15.11 -26.75
CA SER A 262 16.68 16.35 -27.13
C SER A 262 16.94 17.44 -26.10
N THR A 263 17.13 18.69 -26.55
CA THR A 263 17.18 19.88 -25.68
C THR A 263 16.26 20.97 -26.22
N HIS A 264 15.64 21.76 -25.35
CA HIS A 264 14.58 22.73 -25.70
C HIS A 264 15.01 23.78 -26.76
N ARG A 265 16.29 23.97 -27.03
CA ARG A 265 16.73 25.00 -27.99
C ARG A 265 16.81 24.54 -29.44
N GLN A 266 16.87 23.24 -29.72
CA GLN A 266 17.05 22.71 -31.09
C GLN A 266 16.43 21.32 -31.22
N ALA A 267 15.82 21.03 -32.37
CA ALA A 267 15.25 19.70 -32.66
C ALA A 267 16.32 18.61 -32.48
N GLY A 268 15.93 17.50 -31.85
CA GLY A 268 16.83 16.56 -31.18
C GLY A 268 17.95 15.98 -32.04
N ASN A 269 19.10 15.76 -31.40
CA ASN A 269 20.14 14.90 -31.91
C ASN A 269 19.74 13.45 -31.62
N ILE A 270 19.51 12.66 -32.66
CA ILE A 270 19.23 11.23 -32.53
C ILE A 270 20.56 10.49 -32.63
N MET A 271 21.05 9.95 -31.52
CA MET A 271 22.19 9.04 -31.50
C MET A 271 21.69 7.61 -31.59
N THR A 272 21.68 7.02 -32.78
CA THR A 272 21.41 5.58 -32.90
C THR A 272 22.71 4.82 -32.66
N ILE A 273 22.75 3.97 -31.64
CA ILE A 273 23.89 3.06 -31.40
C ILE A 273 23.49 1.70 -31.97
N ASN A 274 23.91 1.40 -33.20
CA ASN A 274 23.65 0.07 -33.76
C ASN A 274 24.61 -0.95 -33.14
N ASN A 275 24.01 -2.03 -32.60
CA ASN A 275 24.59 -3.33 -32.28
C ASN A 275 26.09 -3.39 -31.88
N ILE A 276 26.36 -3.63 -30.59
CA ILE A 276 27.71 -3.75 -29.99
C ILE A 276 28.41 -5.09 -30.38
N ASN A 277 27.71 -5.99 -31.08
CA ASN A 277 28.21 -7.34 -31.36
C ASN A 277 28.91 -7.53 -32.72
N THR A 278 29.18 -6.44 -33.45
CA THR A 278 30.07 -6.44 -34.61
C THR A 278 31.33 -5.68 -34.23
N ASN A 279 32.52 -6.14 -34.64
CA ASN A 279 33.83 -5.47 -34.41
C ASN A 279 33.95 -4.06 -35.05
N GLU A 280 32.84 -3.44 -35.42
CA GLU A 280 32.72 -2.09 -35.94
C GLU A 280 31.64 -1.35 -35.14
N PRO A 281 31.97 -0.29 -34.39
CA PRO A 281 30.98 0.55 -33.74
C PRO A 281 30.23 1.38 -34.81
N ALA A 282 29.04 0.93 -35.20
CA ALA A 282 28.16 1.67 -36.09
C ALA A 282 27.27 2.63 -35.28
N ILE A 283 27.85 3.74 -34.79
CA ILE A 283 27.07 4.85 -34.24
C ILE A 283 26.55 5.68 -35.41
N ASP A 284 25.26 5.58 -35.68
CA ASP A 284 24.59 6.35 -36.72
C ASP A 284 23.86 7.53 -36.08
N LEU A 285 24.44 8.72 -36.24
CA LEU A 285 23.93 9.96 -35.67
C LEU A 285 23.11 10.69 -36.72
N ILE A 286 21.79 10.66 -36.55
CA ILE A 286 20.84 11.45 -37.33
C ILE A 286 20.62 12.74 -36.53
N THR A 287 21.43 13.75 -36.83
CA THR A 287 21.26 15.10 -36.29
C THR A 287 20.30 15.86 -37.20
N HIS A 288 19.23 16.45 -36.66
CA HIS A 288 18.50 17.46 -37.42
C HIS A 288 19.42 18.68 -37.57
N PRO A 289 19.72 19.15 -38.79
CA PRO A 289 20.67 20.22 -39.01
C PRO A 289 20.08 21.52 -38.47
N THR A 290 20.47 21.90 -37.26
CA THR A 290 20.37 23.28 -36.82
C THR A 290 21.73 23.70 -36.26
N LEU A 291 22.35 24.62 -36.98
CA LEU A 291 23.51 25.47 -36.66
C LEU A 291 24.35 25.03 -35.43
N GLY A 292 25.49 24.39 -35.71
CA GLY A 292 26.66 24.44 -34.83
C GLY A 292 26.78 23.33 -33.76
N THR A 293 26.08 22.20 -33.91
CA THR A 293 26.29 21.08 -32.97
C THR A 293 27.53 20.28 -33.39
N ASN A 294 28.56 20.28 -32.53
CA ASN A 294 29.68 19.34 -32.61
C ASN A 294 29.44 18.17 -31.65
N ILE A 295 29.51 16.95 -32.15
CA ILE A 295 29.46 15.75 -31.31
C ILE A 295 30.85 15.13 -31.30
N ASN A 296 31.45 15.10 -30.11
CA ASN A 296 32.72 14.44 -29.86
C ASN A 296 32.48 13.17 -29.06
N ILE A 297 33.01 12.04 -29.52
CA ILE A 297 33.13 10.81 -28.73
C ILE A 297 34.57 10.74 -28.24
N HIS A 298 34.72 10.59 -26.93
CA HIS A 298 36.02 10.46 -26.28
C HIS A 298 36.27 9.01 -25.87
N ASP A 299 37.51 8.54 -25.91
CA ASP A 299 37.90 7.29 -25.28
C ASP A 299 38.03 7.41 -23.74
N THR A 300 38.39 6.33 -23.07
CA THR A 300 38.61 6.30 -21.61
C THR A 300 39.75 7.20 -21.13
N THR A 301 40.60 7.68 -22.04
CA THR A 301 41.69 8.63 -21.76
C THR A 301 41.27 10.08 -21.96
N GLY A 302 40.05 10.32 -22.44
CA GLY A 302 39.53 11.65 -22.75
C GLY A 302 39.92 12.16 -24.14
N LYS A 303 40.56 11.35 -24.99
CA LYS A 303 40.92 11.72 -26.35
C LYS A 303 39.70 11.60 -27.27
N ILE A 304 39.46 12.59 -28.11
CA ILE A 304 38.40 12.53 -29.13
C ILE A 304 38.78 11.44 -30.14
N ILE A 305 37.97 10.39 -30.20
CA ILE A 305 38.12 9.28 -31.16
C ILE A 305 37.17 9.42 -32.36
N TRP A 306 36.16 10.26 -32.25
CA TRP A 306 35.26 10.59 -33.35
C TRP A 306 34.64 11.97 -33.16
N ASN A 307 34.57 12.77 -34.22
CA ASN A 307 33.95 14.09 -34.22
C ASN A 307 33.08 14.22 -35.47
N LYS A 308 31.82 14.63 -35.30
CA LYS A 308 30.95 15.08 -36.39
C LYS A 308 30.40 16.45 -36.06
N SER A 309 30.70 17.39 -36.94
CA SER A 309 30.14 18.74 -36.94
C SER A 309 28.93 18.77 -37.86
N ALA A 310 27.79 19.28 -37.38
CA ALA A 310 26.71 19.68 -38.26
C ALA A 310 27.09 21.02 -38.91
N THR A 311 27.79 20.96 -40.05
CA THR A 311 27.95 22.11 -40.94
C THR A 311 26.64 22.33 -41.71
N ASN A 312 26.24 23.59 -41.86
CA ASN A 312 25.14 23.95 -42.76
C ASN A 312 25.62 23.80 -44.20
N ASP A 313 25.33 22.66 -44.83
CA ASP A 313 25.16 22.58 -46.29
C ASP A 313 23.66 22.49 -46.60
#